data_AF-A0A973XUD1-F1
#
_entry.id   AF-A0A973XUD1-F1
#
_cell.length_a   1.000
_cell.length_b   1.000
_cell.length_c   1.000
_cell.angle_alpha   90.00
_cell.angle_beta   90.00
_cell.angle_gamma   90.00
#
_symmetry.space_group_name_H-M   'P 1'
#
loop_
_entity.id
_entity.type
_entity.pdbx_description
1 polymer ?
#
loop_
_entity_poly.entity_id
_entity_poly.type
_entity_poly.pdbx_seq_one_letter_code
_entity_poly.pdbx_strand_id
1 'polypeptide(L)'
;LAALARRLGGRAWRQARRVPPALWVRATGRSPGTGRPTAAFLRRRMLVLPALALIALALSAAAYNDVHRRSEELRDRSVPALVGLAQARTSLGLAQAQAELRLLNPEHAGLVELGETYRSHLAEATQSLNRVAQSGALSKAQEQELRVMSGLVVAYGDKIAWADRNRPSRVLREAGVAYAAGMLRSPQPANGEQDPTTVLDRIEVLEEQLLDESGDLADWSALTQAAAAAAALVAGLFAFTVVGTSVFLRDRLRLVSLQIVAASVPVLLTPVLLTVGGAQEQAAQEDVHEAVAQLEYVTAVSGVGREIESVAGGAAARMGSAHPDGWALTAGVAVPVTGLGALACGVTLYLYARPYPPHFTRRKDADA
;
A
#
# COMPACT_ATOMS: atom_id res chain seq x y z
N LEU A 1 -6.66 18.53 18.92
CA LEU A 1 -6.92 17.20 19.53
C LEU A 1 -7.92 17.23 20.70
N ALA A 2 -7.73 18.01 21.77
CA ALA A 2 -8.65 18.03 22.94
C ALA A 2 -10.08 18.58 22.67
N ALA A 3 -10.25 19.47 21.69
CA ALA A 3 -11.57 19.96 21.25
C ALA A 3 -12.30 18.97 20.32
N LEU A 4 -11.54 18.19 19.54
CA LEU A 4 -12.03 17.12 18.68
C LEU A 4 -12.49 15.92 19.52
N ALA A 5 -11.74 15.58 20.58
CA ALA A 5 -12.12 14.56 21.56
C ALA A 5 -13.44 14.91 22.31
N ARG A 6 -13.66 16.19 22.65
CA ARG A 6 -14.92 16.64 23.28
C ARG A 6 -16.12 16.59 22.34
N ARG A 7 -15.94 16.93 21.05
CA ARG A 7 -17.02 16.85 20.05
C ARG A 7 -17.33 15.42 19.61
N LEU A 8 -16.32 14.55 19.51
CA LEU A 8 -16.50 13.12 19.23
C LEU A 8 -17.15 12.38 20.42
N GLY A 9 -16.76 12.70 21.66
CA GLY A 9 -17.36 12.14 22.86
C GLY A 9 -18.86 12.40 22.97
N GLY A 10 -19.33 13.61 22.62
CA GLY A 10 -20.75 13.96 22.68
C GLY A 10 -21.63 13.34 21.59
N ARG A 11 -21.08 13.02 20.42
CA ARG A 11 -21.81 12.34 19.32
C ARG A 11 -21.83 10.82 19.51
N ALA A 12 -20.71 10.22 19.90
CA ALA A 12 -20.63 8.80 20.24
C ALA A 12 -21.59 8.44 21.39
N TRP A 13 -21.74 9.33 22.38
CA TRP A 13 -22.67 9.13 23.49
C TRP A 13 -24.15 9.21 23.09
N ARG A 14 -24.50 10.03 22.07
CA ARG A 14 -25.87 10.07 21.51
C ARG A 14 -26.17 8.87 20.62
N GLN A 15 -25.20 8.36 19.87
CA GLN A 15 -25.34 7.11 19.11
C GLN A 15 -25.41 5.87 20.02
N ALA A 16 -24.68 5.85 21.13
CA ALA A 16 -24.79 4.81 22.16
C ALA A 16 -26.20 4.74 22.78
N ARG A 17 -26.97 5.83 22.74
CA ARG A 17 -28.37 5.89 23.19
C ARG A 17 -29.37 5.22 22.23
N ARG A 18 -28.96 4.87 21.00
CA ARG A 18 -29.77 4.12 20.03
C ARG A 18 -29.56 2.60 20.10
N VAL A 19 -28.71 2.12 21.00
CA VAL A 19 -28.51 0.69 21.19
C VAL A 19 -29.80 0.11 21.82
N PRO A 20 -30.37 -0.99 21.28
CA PRO A 20 -31.62 -1.52 21.79
C PRO A 20 -31.49 -1.83 23.29
N PRO A 21 -32.48 -1.44 24.11
CA PRO A 21 -32.38 -1.48 25.56
C PRO A 21 -32.06 -2.88 26.10
N ALA A 22 -32.46 -3.94 25.39
CA ALA A 22 -32.12 -5.33 25.70
C ALA A 22 -30.61 -5.62 25.65
N LEU A 23 -29.88 -5.07 24.67
CA LEU A 23 -28.43 -5.25 24.56
C LEU A 23 -27.69 -4.48 25.65
N TRP A 24 -28.16 -3.27 26.00
CA TRP A 24 -27.58 -2.48 27.09
C TRP A 24 -27.79 -3.13 28.46
N VAL A 25 -28.99 -3.66 28.70
CA VAL A 25 -29.32 -4.48 29.89
C VAL A 25 -28.40 -5.70 29.99
N ARG A 26 -28.16 -6.39 28.87
CA ARG A 26 -27.24 -7.54 28.83
C ARG A 26 -25.79 -7.14 29.05
N ALA A 27 -25.39 -5.96 28.55
CA ALA A 27 -24.03 -5.44 28.68
C ALA A 27 -23.71 -4.97 30.11
N THR A 28 -24.68 -4.34 30.78
CA THR A 28 -24.59 -3.83 32.15
C THR A 28 -24.96 -4.86 33.21
N GLY A 29 -25.46 -6.04 32.82
CA GLY A 29 -25.83 -7.10 33.75
C GLY A 29 -27.09 -6.80 34.60
N ARG A 30 -27.85 -5.74 34.27
CA ARG A 30 -29.10 -5.37 34.95
C ARG A 30 -30.27 -6.24 34.48
N SER A 31 -30.34 -7.50 34.90
CA SER A 31 -31.54 -8.31 34.61
C SER A 31 -32.73 -7.79 35.42
N PRO A 32 -33.88 -7.48 34.81
CA PRO A 32 -35.09 -7.18 35.56
C PRO A 32 -35.58 -8.49 36.21
N GLY A 33 -35.57 -8.57 37.54
CA GLY A 33 -36.30 -9.59 38.30
C GLY A 33 -35.51 -10.75 38.92
N THR A 34 -34.29 -11.06 38.49
CA THR A 34 -33.47 -12.10 39.13
C THR A 34 -31.99 -11.70 39.14
N GLY A 35 -31.44 -11.47 40.34
CA GLY A 35 -30.06 -11.04 40.52
C GLY A 35 -29.09 -12.12 40.07
N ARG A 36 -28.56 -12.01 38.84
CA ARG A 36 -27.44 -12.85 38.41
C ARG A 36 -26.29 -12.71 39.43
N PRO A 37 -25.68 -13.83 39.87
CA PRO A 37 -24.56 -13.77 40.79
C PRO A 37 -23.41 -12.99 40.14
N THR A 38 -22.95 -11.93 40.82
CA THR A 38 -21.88 -11.02 40.36
C THR A 38 -20.66 -11.79 39.84
N ALA A 39 -20.32 -12.90 40.51
CA ALA A 39 -19.20 -13.77 40.13
C ALA A 39 -19.36 -14.46 38.77
N ALA A 40 -20.58 -14.86 38.38
CA ALA A 40 -20.82 -15.52 37.09
C ALA A 40 -20.73 -14.50 35.93
N PHE A 41 -21.18 -13.27 36.15
CA PHE A 41 -21.06 -12.19 35.18
C PHE A 41 -19.58 -11.80 34.95
N LEU A 42 -18.81 -11.64 36.02
CA LEU A 42 -17.38 -11.33 35.95
C LEU A 42 -16.58 -12.45 35.28
N ARG A 43 -16.84 -13.73 35.61
CA ARG A 43 -16.19 -14.88 34.95
C ARG A 43 -16.45 -14.93 33.45
N ARG A 44 -17.67 -14.62 32.99
CA ARG A 44 -17.95 -14.58 31.55
C ARG A 44 -17.22 -13.44 30.85
N ARG A 45 -17.14 -12.27 31.50
CA ARG A 45 -16.42 -11.09 30.96
C ARG A 45 -14.90 -11.29 30.92
N MET A 46 -14.36 -12.05 31.86
CA MET A 46 -12.94 -12.42 31.92
C MET A 46 -12.47 -13.15 30.65
N LEU A 47 -13.31 -13.97 30.01
CA LEU A 47 -12.97 -14.65 28.76
C LEU A 47 -13.34 -13.84 27.52
N VAL A 48 -14.49 -13.17 27.54
CA VAL A 48 -15.01 -12.45 26.37
C VAL A 48 -14.17 -11.24 26.01
N LEU A 49 -13.71 -10.45 26.99
CA LEU A 49 -12.92 -9.24 26.74
C LEU A 49 -11.56 -9.52 26.08
N PRO A 50 -10.70 -10.41 26.62
CA PRO A 50 -9.43 -10.73 25.96
C PRO A 50 -9.64 -11.42 24.62
N ALA A 51 -10.65 -12.28 24.47
CA ALA A 51 -10.96 -12.90 23.17
C ALA A 51 -11.32 -11.85 22.11
N LEU A 52 -12.18 -10.88 22.44
CA LEU A 52 -12.51 -9.77 21.53
C LEU A 52 -11.30 -8.91 21.19
N ALA A 53 -10.44 -8.62 22.18
CA ALA A 53 -9.23 -7.84 21.94
C ALA A 53 -8.25 -8.57 21.01
N LEU A 54 -8.04 -9.88 21.19
CA LEU A 54 -7.17 -10.68 20.33
C LEU A 54 -7.74 -10.84 18.92
N ILE A 55 -9.05 -11.01 18.76
CA ILE A 55 -9.70 -11.07 17.44
C ILE A 55 -9.57 -9.73 16.72
N ALA A 56 -9.83 -8.61 17.40
CA ALA A 56 -9.66 -7.28 16.83
C ALA A 56 -8.21 -7.04 16.39
N LEU A 57 -7.25 -7.46 17.22
CA LEU A 57 -5.82 -7.35 16.93
C LEU A 57 -5.45 -8.19 15.70
N ALA A 58 -5.88 -9.46 15.64
CA ALA A 58 -5.59 -10.35 14.54
C ALA A 58 -6.16 -9.82 13.21
N LEU A 59 -7.41 -9.34 13.20
CA LEU A 59 -8.03 -8.76 12.02
C LEU A 59 -7.33 -7.46 11.58
N SER A 60 -6.97 -6.60 12.53
CA SER A 60 -6.28 -5.35 12.21
C SER A 60 -4.87 -5.61 11.69
N ALA A 61 -4.15 -6.58 12.27
CA ALA A 61 -2.83 -7.00 11.82
C ALA A 61 -2.88 -7.64 10.43
N ALA A 62 -3.90 -8.47 10.15
CA ALA A 62 -4.09 -9.06 8.83
C ALA A 62 -4.38 -7.99 7.76
N ALA A 63 -5.26 -7.03 8.06
CA ALA A 63 -5.57 -5.93 7.16
C ALA A 63 -4.33 -5.05 6.90
N TYR A 64 -3.60 -4.69 7.95
CA TYR A 64 -2.35 -3.92 7.83
C TYR A 64 -1.30 -4.66 7.01
N ASN A 65 -1.07 -5.95 7.28
CA ASN A 65 -0.03 -6.73 6.58
C ASN A 65 -0.34 -6.89 5.09
N ASP A 66 -1.62 -6.97 4.70
CA ASP A 66 -1.97 -7.03 3.28
C ASP A 66 -1.72 -5.69 2.57
N VAL A 67 -2.11 -4.56 3.17
CA VAL A 67 -1.82 -3.21 2.62
C VAL A 67 -0.31 -2.96 2.55
N HIS A 68 0.42 -3.35 3.59
CA HIS A 68 1.86 -3.20 3.67
C HIS A 68 2.58 -4.01 2.60
N ARG A 69 2.24 -5.29 2.43
CA ARG A 69 2.83 -6.16 1.40
C ARG A 69 2.60 -5.63 -0.02
N ARG A 70 1.40 -5.11 -0.30
CA ARG A 70 1.10 -4.48 -1.61
C ARG A 70 1.91 -3.22 -1.83
N SER A 71 2.09 -2.40 -0.80
CA SER A 71 2.92 -1.20 -0.86
C SER A 71 4.38 -1.53 -1.15
N GLU A 72 4.92 -2.59 -0.53
CA GLU A 72 6.27 -3.10 -0.84
C GLU A 72 6.36 -3.62 -2.27
N GLU A 73 5.38 -4.38 -2.73
CA GLU A 73 5.34 -4.93 -4.09
C GLU A 73 5.32 -3.82 -5.16
N LEU A 74 4.49 -2.80 -4.97
CA LEU A 74 4.44 -1.62 -5.84
C LEU A 74 5.75 -0.85 -5.86
N ARG A 75 6.32 -0.60 -4.67
CA ARG A 75 7.53 0.20 -4.50
C ARG A 75 8.79 -0.47 -5.04
N ASP A 76 8.95 -1.76 -4.76
CA ASP A 76 10.20 -2.47 -5.03
C ASP A 76 10.21 -3.11 -6.42
N ARG A 77 9.03 -3.33 -7.03
CA ARG A 77 8.93 -3.97 -8.35
C ARG A 77 8.30 -3.06 -9.40
N SER A 78 7.05 -2.63 -9.21
CA SER A 78 6.28 -1.93 -10.24
C SER A 78 6.86 -0.55 -10.58
N VAL A 79 7.21 0.26 -9.57
CA VAL A 79 7.78 1.60 -9.79
C VAL A 79 9.13 1.52 -10.55
N PRO A 80 10.11 0.70 -10.13
CA PRO A 80 11.34 0.54 -10.91
C PRO A 80 11.13 0.02 -12.34
N ALA A 81 10.14 -0.84 -12.55
CA ALA A 81 9.79 -1.35 -13.88
C ALA A 81 9.25 -0.24 -14.79
N LEU A 82 8.29 0.55 -14.31
CA LEU A 82 7.70 1.67 -15.05
C LEU A 82 8.75 2.74 -15.38
N VAL A 83 9.64 3.06 -14.43
CA VAL A 83 10.77 3.98 -14.66
C VAL A 83 11.73 3.44 -15.71
N GLY A 84 12.03 2.14 -15.66
CA GLY A 84 12.90 1.48 -16.64
C GLY A 84 12.31 1.47 -18.05
N LEU A 85 10.99 1.28 -18.18
CA LEU A 85 10.28 1.37 -19.46
C LEU A 85 10.30 2.80 -20.02
N ALA A 86 9.99 3.80 -19.18
CA ALA A 86 10.00 5.21 -19.59
C ALA A 86 11.40 5.68 -20.02
N GLN A 87 12.44 5.23 -19.31
CA GLN A 87 13.83 5.48 -19.68
C GLN A 87 14.19 4.81 -21.01
N ALA A 88 13.76 3.56 -21.23
CA ALA A 88 13.98 2.88 -22.51
C ALA A 88 13.28 3.61 -23.68
N ARG A 89 12.01 3.99 -23.53
CA ARG A 89 11.25 4.79 -24.52
C ARG A 89 11.98 6.09 -24.87
N THR A 90 12.41 6.82 -23.84
CA THR A 90 13.12 8.10 -24.03
C THR A 90 14.47 7.91 -24.72
N SER A 91 15.29 6.98 -24.26
CA SER A 91 16.62 6.73 -24.84
C SER A 91 16.53 6.23 -26.28
N LEU A 92 15.53 5.40 -26.62
CA LEU A 92 15.26 5.02 -28.02
C LEU A 92 14.83 6.22 -28.88
N GLY A 93 13.98 7.11 -28.34
CA GLY A 93 13.61 8.36 -29.00
C GLY A 93 14.81 9.26 -29.30
N LEU A 94 15.72 9.43 -28.33
CA LEU A 94 16.95 10.20 -28.49
C LEU A 94 17.95 9.54 -29.45
N ALA A 95 18.08 8.20 -29.40
CA ALA A 95 18.90 7.45 -30.35
C ALA A 95 18.41 7.68 -31.79
N GLN A 96 17.09 7.61 -32.02
CA GLN A 96 16.50 7.87 -33.33
C GLN A 96 16.73 9.30 -33.81
N ALA A 97 16.49 10.30 -32.95
CA ALA A 97 16.73 11.70 -33.29
C ALA A 97 18.21 11.95 -33.67
N GLN A 98 19.14 11.33 -32.94
CA GLN A 98 20.57 11.43 -33.25
C GLN A 98 20.93 10.72 -34.56
N ALA A 99 20.33 9.56 -34.85
CA ALA A 99 20.54 8.86 -36.10
C ALA A 99 20.02 9.67 -37.30
N GLU A 100 18.83 10.25 -37.20
CA GLU A 100 18.27 11.14 -38.22
C GLU A 100 19.15 12.37 -38.43
N LEU A 101 19.57 13.04 -37.35
CA LEU A 101 20.42 14.23 -37.43
C LEU A 101 21.78 13.93 -38.08
N ARG A 102 22.38 12.76 -37.84
CA ARG A 102 23.71 12.41 -38.39
C ARG A 102 23.64 11.83 -39.79
N LEU A 103 22.59 11.06 -40.12
CA LEU A 103 22.49 10.34 -41.38
C LEU A 103 21.66 11.08 -42.43
N LEU A 104 20.68 11.90 -42.04
CA LEU A 104 19.80 12.58 -42.99
C LEU A 104 20.16 14.06 -43.21
N ASN A 105 20.82 14.70 -42.25
CA ASN A 105 21.12 16.13 -42.35
C ASN A 105 22.28 16.39 -43.33
N PRO A 106 22.07 17.14 -44.44
CA PRO A 106 23.04 17.28 -45.53
C PRO A 106 24.39 17.89 -45.12
N GLU A 107 24.44 18.70 -44.05
CA GLU A 107 25.70 19.27 -43.54
C GLU A 107 26.61 18.24 -42.85
N HIS A 108 26.03 17.14 -42.34
CA HIS A 108 26.74 16.11 -41.56
C HIS A 108 26.69 14.73 -42.23
N ALA A 109 25.78 14.55 -43.19
CA ALA A 109 25.52 13.29 -43.87
C ALA A 109 26.75 12.85 -44.69
N GLY A 110 27.32 11.71 -44.30
CA GLY A 110 28.43 11.07 -45.02
C GLY A 110 29.83 11.45 -44.54
N LEU A 111 29.99 12.46 -43.67
CA LEU A 111 31.30 12.93 -43.19
C LEU A 111 31.64 12.49 -41.76
N VAL A 112 30.64 12.26 -40.90
CA VAL A 112 30.87 11.91 -39.50
C VAL A 112 30.32 10.52 -39.21
N GLU A 113 31.11 9.70 -38.50
CA GLU A 113 30.67 8.38 -38.05
C GLU A 113 29.44 8.47 -37.15
N LEU A 114 28.61 7.41 -37.13
CA LEU A 114 27.55 7.25 -36.15
C LEU A 114 28.16 7.45 -34.75
N GLY A 115 27.89 8.60 -34.14
CA GLY A 115 28.67 9.07 -33.00
C GLY A 115 28.45 8.25 -31.73
N GLU A 116 29.37 8.39 -30.79
CA GLU A 116 29.32 7.75 -29.46
C GLU A 116 27.99 8.01 -28.73
N THR A 117 27.38 9.19 -28.95
CA THR A 117 26.08 9.56 -28.40
C THR A 117 24.95 8.62 -28.81
N TYR A 118 24.91 8.16 -30.07
CA TYR A 118 23.90 7.19 -30.52
C TYR A 118 24.09 5.84 -29.80
N ARG A 119 25.33 5.34 -29.76
CA ARG A 119 25.66 4.06 -29.13
C ARG A 119 25.35 4.09 -27.64
N SER A 120 25.65 5.20 -26.99
CA SER A 120 25.32 5.44 -25.58
C SER A 120 23.82 5.38 -25.31
N HIS A 121 22.98 6.06 -26.10
CA HIS A 121 21.52 6.00 -25.92
C HIS A 121 20.93 4.62 -26.23
N LEU A 122 21.43 3.93 -27.25
CA LEU A 122 20.97 2.57 -27.55
C LEU A 122 21.37 1.57 -26.44
N ALA A 123 22.57 1.70 -25.89
CA ALA A 123 23.03 0.90 -24.76
C ALA A 123 22.20 1.18 -23.51
N GLU A 124 21.90 2.44 -23.23
CA GLU A 124 21.06 2.86 -22.11
C GLU A 124 19.63 2.29 -22.22
N ALA A 125 19.03 2.33 -23.41
CA ALA A 125 17.73 1.71 -23.65
C ALA A 125 17.76 0.20 -23.39
N THR A 126 18.76 -0.50 -23.94
CA THR A 126 18.92 -1.96 -23.77
C THR A 126 19.14 -2.34 -22.31
N GLN A 127 19.97 -1.59 -21.58
CA GLN A 127 20.20 -1.80 -20.16
C GLN A 127 18.94 -1.54 -19.33
N SER A 128 18.15 -0.53 -19.69
CA SER A 128 16.89 -0.21 -19.02
C SER A 128 15.87 -1.33 -19.22
N LEU A 129 15.69 -1.85 -20.43
CA LEU A 129 14.84 -3.02 -20.68
C LEU A 129 15.30 -4.26 -19.89
N ASN A 130 16.61 -4.50 -19.81
CA ASN A 130 17.14 -5.62 -19.02
C ASN A 130 16.89 -5.43 -17.50
N ARG A 131 16.96 -4.19 -16.99
CA ARG A 131 16.56 -3.88 -15.60
C ARG A 131 15.08 -4.16 -15.37
N VAL A 132 14.21 -3.82 -16.31
CA VAL A 132 12.77 -4.15 -16.24
C VAL A 132 12.57 -5.66 -16.20
N ALA A 133 13.28 -6.44 -17.02
CA ALA A 133 13.21 -7.90 -17.00
C ALA A 133 13.61 -8.50 -15.63
N GLN A 134 14.54 -7.83 -14.92
CA GLN A 134 15.04 -8.27 -13.63
C GLN A 134 14.22 -7.74 -12.43
N SER A 135 13.31 -6.79 -12.66
CA SER A 135 12.49 -6.18 -11.60
C SER A 135 11.54 -7.17 -10.91
N GLY A 136 11.19 -8.29 -11.58
CA GLY A 136 10.20 -9.25 -11.10
C GLY A 136 8.77 -8.70 -11.05
N ALA A 137 8.52 -7.52 -11.63
CA ALA A 137 7.19 -6.92 -11.73
C ALA A 137 6.34 -7.57 -12.84
N LEU A 138 7.00 -8.11 -13.87
CA LEU A 138 6.34 -8.61 -15.06
C LEU A 138 5.76 -10.01 -14.88
N SER A 139 4.57 -10.23 -15.42
CA SER A 139 3.99 -11.55 -15.65
C SER A 139 4.78 -12.31 -16.74
N LYS A 140 4.62 -13.64 -16.81
CA LYS A 140 5.30 -14.45 -17.85
C LYS A 140 4.95 -14.02 -19.28
N ALA A 141 3.73 -13.51 -19.49
CA ALA A 141 3.31 -13.01 -20.80
C ALA A 141 4.04 -11.68 -21.11
N GLN A 142 4.09 -10.77 -20.14
CA GLN A 142 4.80 -9.49 -20.26
C GLN A 142 6.32 -9.68 -20.42
N GLU A 143 6.93 -10.66 -19.74
CA GLU A 143 8.35 -11.01 -19.94
C GLU A 143 8.63 -11.48 -21.37
N GLN A 144 7.71 -12.26 -21.96
CA GLN A 144 7.84 -12.73 -23.33
C GLN A 144 7.74 -11.56 -24.31
N GLU A 145 6.82 -10.64 -24.06
CA GLU A 145 6.68 -9.40 -24.82
C GLU A 145 7.97 -8.55 -24.74
N LEU A 146 8.54 -8.39 -23.54
CA LEU A 146 9.82 -7.70 -23.34
C LEU A 146 11.00 -8.33 -24.11
N ARG A 147 11.02 -9.67 -24.25
CA ARG A 147 12.03 -10.34 -25.09
C ARG A 147 11.83 -10.04 -26.57
N VAL A 148 10.57 -9.97 -27.04
CA VAL A 148 10.26 -9.59 -28.43
C VAL A 148 10.72 -8.15 -28.67
N MET A 149 10.40 -7.22 -27.77
CA MET A 149 10.87 -5.83 -27.84
C MET A 149 12.39 -5.74 -27.84
N SER A 150 13.08 -6.50 -26.99
CA SER A 150 14.56 -6.55 -26.98
C SER A 150 15.11 -7.02 -28.32
N GLY A 151 14.49 -8.02 -28.96
CA GLY A 151 14.84 -8.47 -30.30
C GLY A 151 14.60 -7.39 -31.38
N LEU A 152 13.49 -6.66 -31.27
CA LEU A 152 13.17 -5.55 -32.18
C LEU A 152 14.15 -4.37 -32.02
N VAL A 153 14.61 -4.07 -30.80
CA VAL A 153 15.64 -3.04 -30.54
C VAL A 153 16.99 -3.42 -31.17
N VAL A 154 17.35 -4.71 -31.15
CA VAL A 154 18.54 -5.20 -31.86
C VAL A 154 18.36 -5.05 -33.38
N ALA A 155 17.21 -5.44 -33.92
CA ALA A 155 16.91 -5.28 -35.34
C ALA A 155 16.91 -3.80 -35.77
N TYR A 156 16.43 -2.90 -34.92
CA TYR A 156 16.53 -1.45 -35.09
C TYR A 156 18.00 -1.01 -35.22
N GLY A 157 18.84 -1.42 -34.27
CA GLY A 157 20.27 -1.12 -34.27
C GLY A 157 20.97 -1.60 -35.53
N ASP A 158 20.62 -2.80 -36.02
CA ASP A 158 21.15 -3.37 -37.26
C ASP A 158 20.78 -2.56 -38.50
N LYS A 159 19.58 -1.97 -38.53
CA LYS A 159 19.11 -1.15 -39.65
C LYS A 159 19.76 0.21 -39.69
N ILE A 160 19.98 0.84 -38.53
CA ILE A 160 20.79 2.05 -38.45
C ILE A 160 22.25 1.74 -38.84
N ALA A 161 22.82 0.64 -38.37
CA ALA A 161 24.17 0.22 -38.77
C ALA A 161 24.27 -0.08 -40.28
N TRP A 162 23.20 -0.62 -40.88
CA TRP A 162 23.12 -0.80 -42.32
C TRP A 162 23.06 0.53 -43.08
N ALA A 163 22.26 1.49 -42.61
CA ALA A 163 22.22 2.85 -43.17
C ALA A 163 23.59 3.52 -43.08
N ASP A 164 24.29 3.30 -41.97
CA ASP A 164 25.63 3.84 -41.70
C ASP A 164 26.70 3.26 -42.64
N ARG A 165 26.71 1.94 -42.84
CA ARG A 165 27.60 1.28 -43.82
C ARG A 165 27.34 1.73 -45.25
N ASN A 166 26.09 2.10 -45.57
CA ASN A 166 25.68 2.59 -46.89
C ASN A 166 25.67 4.12 -46.98
N ARG A 167 26.45 4.82 -46.13
CA ARG A 167 26.61 6.27 -46.15
C ARG A 167 26.79 6.92 -47.53
N PRO A 168 27.56 6.39 -48.50
CA PRO A 168 27.73 7.06 -49.80
C PRO A 168 26.45 7.07 -50.65
N SER A 169 25.50 6.15 -50.42
CA SER A 169 24.25 6.08 -51.17
C SER A 169 23.13 6.76 -50.40
N ARG A 170 22.67 7.92 -50.91
CA ARG A 170 21.55 8.66 -50.31
C ARG A 170 20.29 7.81 -50.16
N VAL A 171 19.93 7.08 -51.22
CA VAL A 171 18.71 6.26 -51.26
C VAL A 171 18.77 5.13 -50.22
N LEU A 172 19.90 4.41 -50.15
CA LEU A 172 20.04 3.31 -49.18
C LEU A 172 20.08 3.83 -47.74
N ARG A 173 20.77 4.95 -47.51
CA ARG A 173 20.84 5.59 -46.19
C ARG A 173 19.45 6.05 -45.71
N GLU A 174 18.71 6.77 -46.54
CA GLU A 174 17.34 7.21 -46.25
C GLU A 174 16.40 6.03 -46.01
N ALA A 175 16.47 4.99 -46.86
CA ALA A 175 15.67 3.79 -46.68
C ALA A 175 15.98 3.06 -45.36
N GLY A 176 17.25 3.02 -44.95
CA GLY A 176 17.67 2.35 -43.72
C GLY A 176 17.17 3.09 -42.47
N VAL A 177 17.29 4.42 -42.45
CA VAL A 177 16.76 5.25 -41.37
C VAL A 177 15.24 5.20 -41.33
N ALA A 178 14.56 5.24 -42.48
CA ALA A 178 13.10 5.15 -42.55
C ALA A 178 12.58 3.77 -42.07
N TYR A 179 13.25 2.69 -42.44
CA TYR A 179 12.88 1.35 -41.98
C TYR A 179 13.11 1.19 -40.47
N ALA A 180 14.21 1.73 -39.95
CA ALA A 180 14.47 1.77 -38.51
C ALA A 180 13.44 2.64 -37.75
N ALA A 181 13.07 3.79 -38.30
CA ALA A 181 12.02 4.65 -37.76
C ALA A 181 10.68 3.91 -37.69
N GLY A 182 10.32 3.18 -38.74
CA GLY A 182 9.08 2.37 -38.78
C GLY A 182 9.06 1.18 -37.83
N MET A 183 10.22 0.67 -37.39
CA MET A 183 10.27 -0.32 -36.30
C MET A 183 10.03 0.31 -34.93
N LEU A 184 10.47 1.55 -34.73
CA LEU A 184 10.33 2.24 -33.46
C LEU A 184 8.96 2.87 -33.29
N ARG A 185 8.44 3.55 -34.33
CA ARG A 185 7.20 4.31 -34.29
C ARG A 185 6.29 3.97 -35.45
N SER A 186 4.99 3.86 -35.14
CA SER A 186 3.95 3.83 -36.15
C SER A 186 3.82 5.21 -36.81
N PRO A 187 3.74 5.32 -38.15
CA PRO A 187 3.69 6.60 -38.84
C PRO A 187 2.41 7.44 -38.58
N GLN A 188 1.38 6.90 -37.92
CA GLN A 188 0.20 7.65 -37.47
C GLN A 188 -0.58 6.83 -36.43
N PRO A 189 -1.21 7.43 -35.40
CA PRO A 189 -2.16 6.70 -34.56
C PRO A 189 -3.39 6.40 -35.43
N ALA A 190 -3.50 5.16 -35.90
CA ALA A 190 -4.72 4.70 -36.52
C ALA A 190 -5.78 4.61 -35.41
N ASN A 191 -6.87 5.37 -35.57
CA ASN A 191 -8.07 5.33 -34.72
C ASN A 191 -8.79 3.97 -34.79
N GLY A 192 -8.11 2.89 -34.40
CA GLY A 192 -8.67 1.55 -34.39
C GLY A 192 -7.62 0.52 -34.01
N GLU A 193 -7.75 0.00 -32.80
CA GLU A 193 -7.61 -1.41 -32.42
C GLU A 193 -6.70 -2.26 -33.32
N GLN A 194 -5.45 -1.84 -33.52
CA GLN A 194 -4.42 -2.61 -34.19
C GLN A 194 -3.43 -3.06 -33.13
N ASP A 195 -3.07 -4.34 -33.17
CA ASP A 195 -2.04 -4.91 -32.30
C ASP A 195 -0.79 -4.02 -32.32
N PRO A 196 -0.17 -3.72 -31.16
CA PRO A 196 1.02 -2.89 -31.10
C PRO A 196 2.13 -3.58 -31.89
N THR A 197 2.51 -3.02 -33.04
CA THR A 197 3.51 -3.63 -33.94
C THR A 197 4.90 -3.04 -33.77
N THR A 198 5.00 -1.82 -33.23
CA THR A 198 6.27 -1.11 -33.08
C THR A 198 6.79 -1.18 -31.65
N VAL A 199 8.09 -0.93 -31.48
CA VAL A 199 8.75 -1.03 -30.17
C VAL A 199 8.16 -0.03 -29.18
N LEU A 200 7.93 1.22 -29.58
CA LEU A 200 7.42 2.22 -28.64
C LEU A 200 5.95 1.96 -28.29
N ASP A 201 5.12 1.53 -29.26
CA ASP A 201 3.72 1.16 -28.99
C ASP A 201 3.65 -0.03 -28.00
N ARG A 202 4.56 -1.01 -28.13
CA ARG A 202 4.63 -2.16 -27.21
C ARG A 202 5.11 -1.77 -25.80
N ILE A 203 6.06 -0.83 -25.70
CA ILE A 203 6.49 -0.29 -24.41
C ILE A 203 5.32 0.44 -23.74
N GLU A 204 4.58 1.26 -24.49
CA GLU A 204 3.42 2.01 -24.00
C GLU A 204 2.31 1.06 -23.50
N VAL A 205 1.97 0.01 -24.25
CA VAL A 205 1.00 -1.01 -23.82
C VAL A 205 1.47 -1.74 -22.55
N LEU A 206 2.77 -2.00 -22.39
CA LEU A 206 3.29 -2.58 -21.15
C LEU A 206 3.28 -1.61 -19.97
N GLU A 207 3.53 -0.32 -20.22
CA GLU A 207 3.38 0.74 -19.22
C GLU A 207 1.91 0.82 -18.77
N GLU A 208 0.95 0.83 -19.70
CA GLU A 208 -0.49 0.81 -19.39
C GLU A 208 -0.92 -0.44 -18.61
N GLN A 209 -0.48 -1.63 -19.02
CA GLN A 209 -0.79 -2.88 -18.31
C GLN A 209 -0.23 -2.88 -16.89
N LEU A 210 1.01 -2.41 -16.69
CA LEU A 210 1.60 -2.31 -15.37
C LEU A 210 0.91 -1.24 -14.52
N LEU A 211 0.45 -0.14 -15.14
CA LEU A 211 -0.33 0.89 -14.46
C LEU A 211 -1.70 0.34 -14.02
N ASP A 212 -2.40 -0.38 -14.89
CA ASP A 212 -3.69 -1.02 -14.56
C ASP A 212 -3.54 -2.07 -13.45
N GLU A 213 -2.55 -2.97 -13.56
CA GLU A 213 -2.22 -3.94 -12.51
C GLU A 213 -1.82 -3.25 -11.20
N SER A 214 -1.13 -2.10 -11.27
CA SER A 214 -0.79 -1.31 -10.08
C SER A 214 -1.99 -0.60 -9.46
N GLY A 215 -2.93 -0.14 -10.29
CA GLY A 215 -4.20 0.44 -9.86
C GLY A 215 -5.06 -0.59 -9.12
N ASP A 216 -5.16 -1.81 -9.65
CA ASP A 216 -5.82 -2.93 -8.99
C ASP A 216 -5.18 -3.31 -7.64
N LEU A 217 -3.86 -3.14 -7.51
CA LEU A 217 -3.13 -3.35 -6.25
C LEU A 217 -3.38 -2.23 -5.24
N ALA A 218 -3.48 -0.97 -5.71
CA ALA A 218 -3.81 0.19 -4.90
C ALA A 218 -5.29 0.15 -4.44
N ASP A 219 -6.16 -0.48 -5.23
CA ASP A 219 -7.55 -0.64 -4.86
C ASP A 219 -7.71 -1.64 -3.70
N TRP A 220 -8.51 -1.23 -2.71
CA TRP A 220 -8.75 -2.06 -1.54
C TRP A 220 -9.50 -3.33 -1.96
N SER A 221 -8.83 -4.48 -1.89
CA SER A 221 -9.51 -5.76 -2.05
C SER A 221 -10.76 -5.83 -1.17
N ALA A 222 -11.85 -6.36 -1.71
CA ALA A 222 -13.07 -6.59 -0.95
C ALA A 222 -12.80 -7.36 0.38
N LEU A 223 -11.75 -8.19 0.39
CA LEU A 223 -11.29 -8.90 1.59
C LEU A 223 -10.67 -7.96 2.63
N THR A 224 -9.85 -6.99 2.24
CA THR A 224 -9.24 -6.01 3.17
C THR A 224 -10.29 -5.05 3.71
N GLN A 225 -11.22 -4.61 2.86
CA GLN A 225 -12.37 -3.80 3.31
C GLN A 225 -13.23 -4.57 4.30
N ALA A 226 -13.56 -5.84 4.01
CA ALA A 226 -14.32 -6.70 4.91
C ALA A 226 -13.56 -6.96 6.23
N ALA A 227 -12.25 -7.18 6.18
CA ALA A 227 -11.42 -7.39 7.37
C ALA A 227 -11.34 -6.11 8.23
N ALA A 228 -11.17 -4.94 7.61
CA ALA A 228 -11.17 -3.65 8.30
C ALA A 228 -12.55 -3.32 8.91
N ALA A 229 -13.63 -3.59 8.18
CA ALA A 229 -14.99 -3.43 8.68
C ALA A 229 -15.26 -4.38 9.86
N ALA A 230 -14.85 -5.65 9.75
CA ALA A 230 -14.96 -6.62 10.83
C ALA A 230 -14.12 -6.20 12.04
N ALA A 231 -12.89 -5.72 11.84
CA ALA A 231 -12.04 -5.20 12.91
C ALA A 231 -12.70 -4.01 13.63
N ALA A 232 -13.27 -3.07 12.88
CA ALA A 232 -13.99 -1.93 13.43
C ALA A 232 -15.23 -2.35 14.25
N LEU A 233 -15.99 -3.34 13.76
CA LEU A 233 -17.14 -3.90 14.48
C LEU A 233 -16.72 -4.59 15.78
N VAL A 234 -15.65 -5.39 15.76
CA VAL A 234 -15.14 -6.09 16.94
C VAL A 234 -14.57 -5.09 17.96
N ALA A 235 -13.85 -4.06 17.51
CA ALA A 235 -13.36 -2.99 18.37
C ALA A 235 -14.50 -2.18 19.00
N GLY A 236 -15.55 -1.88 18.23
CA GLY A 236 -16.77 -1.25 18.72
C GLY A 236 -17.50 -2.10 19.77
N LEU A 237 -17.58 -3.41 19.54
CA LEU A 237 -18.13 -4.36 20.50
C LEU A 237 -17.28 -4.41 21.77
N PHE A 238 -15.95 -4.44 21.64
CA PHE A 238 -15.03 -4.37 22.78
C PHE A 238 -15.27 -3.09 23.61
N ALA A 239 -15.27 -1.91 22.99
CA ALA A 239 -15.55 -0.63 23.65
C ALA A 239 -16.90 -0.67 24.41
N PHE A 240 -17.95 -1.14 23.73
CA PHE A 240 -19.29 -1.26 24.30
C PHE A 240 -19.32 -2.17 25.53
N THR A 241 -18.60 -3.30 25.47
CA THR A 241 -18.53 -4.24 26.59
C THR A 241 -17.70 -3.72 27.76
N VAL A 242 -16.61 -2.98 27.51
CA VAL A 242 -15.82 -2.31 28.53
C VAL A 242 -16.66 -1.26 29.24
N VAL A 243 -17.33 -0.37 28.50
CA VAL A 243 -18.20 0.67 29.09
C VAL A 243 -19.32 0.05 29.93
N GLY A 244 -19.99 -0.98 29.41
CA GLY A 244 -21.02 -1.71 30.16
C GLY A 244 -20.48 -2.32 31.46
N THR A 245 -19.25 -2.85 31.44
CA THR A 245 -18.57 -3.41 32.61
C THR A 245 -18.18 -2.30 33.60
N SER A 246 -17.66 -1.17 33.14
CA SER A 246 -17.30 -0.02 33.97
C SER A 246 -18.52 0.59 34.67
N VAL A 247 -19.66 0.72 33.98
CA VAL A 247 -20.92 1.20 34.56
C VAL A 247 -21.41 0.22 35.64
N PHE A 248 -21.36 -1.10 35.38
CA PHE A 248 -21.73 -2.11 36.36
C PHE A 248 -20.86 -2.04 37.63
N LEU A 249 -19.54 -1.89 37.48
CA LEU A 249 -18.60 -1.74 38.60
C LEU A 249 -18.86 -0.45 39.38
N ARG A 250 -19.13 0.67 38.69
CA ARG A 250 -19.43 1.96 39.32
C ARG A 250 -20.75 1.91 40.10
N ASP A 251 -21.80 1.36 39.51
CA ASP A 251 -23.12 1.36 40.14
C ASP A 251 -23.23 0.36 41.30
N ARG A 252 -22.62 -0.83 41.15
CA ARG A 252 -22.79 -1.91 42.13
C ARG A 252 -21.67 -1.97 43.17
N LEU A 253 -20.44 -1.62 42.80
CA LEU A 253 -19.27 -1.69 43.69
C LEU A 253 -18.71 -0.31 44.05
N ARG A 254 -19.22 0.78 43.48
CA ARG A 254 -18.72 2.16 43.66
C ARG A 254 -17.21 2.33 43.40
N LEU A 255 -16.62 1.40 42.64
CA LEU A 255 -15.20 1.39 42.29
C LEU A 255 -15.02 1.90 40.86
N VAL A 256 -14.22 2.95 40.69
CA VAL A 256 -13.72 3.39 39.38
C VAL A 256 -12.39 2.69 39.15
N SER A 257 -12.40 1.56 38.46
CA SER A 257 -11.16 0.84 38.14
C SER A 257 -10.38 1.59 37.07
N LEU A 258 -9.44 2.43 37.51
CA LEU A 258 -8.49 3.13 36.64
C LEU A 258 -7.69 2.14 35.78
N GLN A 259 -7.44 0.93 36.31
CA GLN A 259 -6.70 -0.14 35.63
C GLN A 259 -7.43 -0.66 34.38
N ILE A 260 -8.75 -0.82 34.43
CA ILE A 260 -9.53 -1.29 33.26
C ILE A 260 -9.54 -0.21 32.17
N VAL A 261 -9.67 1.06 32.57
CA VAL A 261 -9.60 2.18 31.63
C VAL A 261 -8.22 2.21 30.98
N ALA A 262 -7.15 2.20 31.78
CA ALA A 262 -5.78 2.21 31.28
C ALA A 262 -5.48 1.03 30.35
N ALA A 263 -5.93 -0.18 30.68
CA ALA A 263 -5.71 -1.37 29.85
C ALA A 263 -6.57 -1.40 28.57
N SER A 264 -7.69 -0.68 28.54
CA SER A 264 -8.55 -0.57 27.34
C SER A 264 -8.06 0.45 26.31
N VAL A 265 -7.26 1.45 26.73
CA VAL A 265 -6.76 2.50 25.83
C VAL A 265 -5.93 1.93 24.68
N PRO A 266 -4.91 1.07 24.91
CA PRO A 266 -4.10 0.52 23.82
C PRO A 266 -4.93 -0.29 22.81
N VAL A 267 -5.86 -1.12 23.30
CA VAL A 267 -6.73 -1.95 22.45
C VAL A 267 -7.60 -1.12 21.52
N LEU A 268 -8.04 0.06 21.97
CA LEU A 268 -8.84 0.98 21.15
C LEU A 268 -7.99 1.89 20.26
N LEU A 269 -6.76 2.20 20.69
CA LEU A 269 -5.84 3.04 19.94
C LEU A 269 -5.25 2.31 18.72
N THR A 270 -4.95 1.01 18.85
CA THR A 270 -4.34 0.18 17.80
C THR A 270 -5.12 0.18 16.47
N PRO A 271 -6.45 -0.09 16.42
CA PRO A 271 -7.18 -0.05 15.14
C PRO A 271 -7.21 1.37 14.55
N VAL A 272 -7.21 2.41 15.38
CA VAL A 272 -7.14 3.81 14.90
C VAL A 272 -5.77 4.12 14.31
N LEU A 273 -4.70 3.70 14.97
CA LEU A 273 -3.34 3.86 14.48
C LEU A 273 -3.13 3.12 13.15
N LEU A 274 -3.58 1.86 13.06
CA LEU A 274 -3.43 1.05 11.85
C LEU A 274 -4.27 1.57 10.68
N THR A 275 -5.47 2.10 10.94
CA THR A 275 -6.29 2.72 9.87
C THR A 275 -5.69 4.03 9.39
N VAL A 276 -5.10 4.84 10.28
CA VAL A 276 -4.38 6.05 9.88
C VAL A 276 -3.12 5.71 9.10
N GLY A 277 -2.36 4.70 9.52
CA GLY A 277 -1.18 4.21 8.79
C GLY A 277 -1.55 3.72 7.39
N GLY A 278 -2.55 2.85 7.28
CA GLY A 278 -3.02 2.35 5.98
C GLY A 278 -3.57 3.45 5.06
N ALA A 279 -4.28 4.44 5.59
CA ALA A 279 -4.74 5.58 4.79
C ALA A 279 -3.59 6.49 4.32
N GLN A 280 -2.54 6.62 5.12
CA GLN A 280 -1.35 7.38 4.74
C GLN A 280 -0.52 6.66 3.67
N GLU A 281 -0.39 5.34 3.78
CA GLU A 281 0.24 4.50 2.74
C GLU A 281 -0.56 4.59 1.42
N GLN A 282 -1.89 4.57 1.48
CA GLN A 282 -2.73 4.73 0.30
C GLN A 282 -2.55 6.09 -0.38
N ALA A 283 -2.56 7.19 0.38
CA ALA A 283 -2.35 8.51 -0.19
C ALA A 283 -0.98 8.61 -0.88
N ALA A 284 0.05 7.96 -0.33
CA ALA A 284 1.36 7.89 -0.96
C ALA A 284 1.37 7.04 -2.25
N GLN A 285 0.56 5.98 -2.33
CA GLN A 285 0.39 5.20 -3.55
C GLN A 285 -0.32 6.01 -4.66
N GLU A 286 -1.39 6.73 -4.31
CA GLU A 286 -2.10 7.61 -5.25
C GLU A 286 -1.17 8.71 -5.81
N ASP A 287 -0.38 9.36 -4.93
CA ASP A 287 0.61 10.37 -5.35
C ASP A 287 1.69 9.79 -6.29
N VAL A 288 2.11 8.54 -6.05
CA VAL A 288 3.07 7.86 -6.94
C VAL A 288 2.42 7.51 -8.26
N HIS A 289 1.19 7.01 -8.25
CA HIS A 289 0.47 6.71 -9.47
C HIS A 289 0.28 7.96 -10.33
N GLU A 290 -0.07 9.10 -9.73
CA GLU A 290 -0.15 10.38 -10.43
C GLU A 290 1.21 10.82 -10.99
N ALA A 291 2.28 10.68 -10.20
CA ALA A 291 3.64 11.01 -10.64
C ALA A 291 4.12 10.11 -11.79
N VAL A 292 3.73 8.82 -11.80
CA VAL A 292 4.06 7.91 -12.90
C VAL A 292 3.21 8.19 -14.13
N ALA A 293 1.92 8.51 -13.99
CA ALA A 293 1.08 8.95 -15.11
C ALA A 293 1.64 10.23 -15.77
N GLN A 294 2.30 11.11 -15.02
CA GLN A 294 2.98 12.27 -15.58
C GLN A 294 4.18 11.89 -16.49
N LEU A 295 4.81 10.72 -16.29
CA LEU A 295 5.92 10.26 -17.14
C LEU A 295 5.46 9.91 -18.57
N GLU A 296 4.21 9.48 -18.73
CA GLU A 296 3.59 9.18 -20.03
C GLU A 296 3.66 10.40 -20.98
N TYR A 297 3.40 11.58 -20.44
CA TYR A 297 3.39 12.86 -21.17
C TYR A 297 4.78 13.42 -21.49
N VAL A 298 5.85 12.86 -20.94
CA VAL A 298 7.19 13.40 -21.17
C VAL A 298 7.69 12.95 -22.55
N THR A 299 7.68 13.90 -23.49
CA THR A 299 8.21 13.71 -24.85
C THR A 299 9.73 13.80 -24.89
N ALA A 300 10.38 13.01 -25.74
CA ALA A 300 11.84 12.91 -25.87
C ALA A 300 12.53 14.23 -26.28
N VAL A 301 12.84 15.07 -25.29
CA VAL A 301 13.67 16.29 -25.41
C VAL A 301 14.99 16.06 -24.65
N SER A 302 16.08 16.68 -25.11
CA SER A 302 17.37 16.60 -24.42
C SER A 302 17.27 17.13 -22.98
N GLY A 303 17.52 16.27 -21.97
CA GLY A 303 17.41 16.61 -20.54
C GLY A 303 16.40 15.76 -19.76
N VAL A 304 15.49 15.07 -20.48
CA VAL A 304 14.41 14.26 -19.91
C VAL A 304 14.89 13.13 -19.01
N GLY A 305 16.05 12.51 -19.28
CA GLY A 305 16.57 11.45 -18.39
C GLY A 305 16.76 11.89 -16.94
N ARG A 306 17.18 13.15 -16.70
CA ARG A 306 17.28 13.71 -15.34
C ARG A 306 15.91 14.01 -14.73
N GLU A 307 14.92 14.33 -15.55
CA GLU A 307 13.55 14.57 -15.12
C GLU A 307 12.86 13.27 -14.74
N ILE A 308 13.00 12.21 -15.55
CA ILE A 308 12.52 10.86 -15.23
C ILE A 308 13.14 10.37 -13.92
N GLU A 309 14.47 10.48 -13.77
CA GLU A 309 15.16 10.09 -12.53
C GLU A 309 14.74 10.95 -11.34
N SER A 310 14.46 12.24 -11.56
CA SER A 310 13.95 13.15 -10.51
C SER A 310 12.51 12.83 -10.11
N VAL A 311 11.64 12.47 -11.06
CA VAL A 311 10.25 12.08 -10.80
C VAL A 311 10.24 10.72 -10.10
N ALA A 312 11.04 9.77 -10.57
CA ALA A 312 11.25 8.47 -9.93
C ALA A 312 11.83 8.60 -8.52
N GLY A 313 12.88 9.40 -8.36
CA GLY A 313 13.49 9.71 -7.08
C GLY A 313 12.53 10.44 -6.14
N GLY A 314 11.69 11.34 -6.67
CA GLY A 314 10.63 12.02 -5.94
C GLY A 314 9.52 11.07 -5.49
N ALA A 315 9.05 10.18 -6.37
CA ALA A 315 8.08 9.14 -6.07
C ALA A 315 8.61 8.16 -5.01
N ALA A 316 9.84 7.66 -5.20
CA ALA A 316 10.53 6.80 -4.25
C ALA A 316 10.80 7.50 -2.91
N ALA A 317 11.11 8.81 -2.92
CA ALA A 317 11.28 9.60 -1.71
C ALA A 317 9.95 9.93 -1.03
N ARG A 318 8.84 10.09 -1.75
CA ARG A 318 7.49 10.28 -1.18
C ARG A 318 6.99 8.99 -0.54
N MET A 319 7.06 7.86 -1.24
CA MET A 319 6.89 6.52 -0.66
C MET A 319 7.87 6.27 0.50
N GLY A 320 9.10 6.77 0.36
CA GLY A 320 10.13 6.76 1.37
C GLY A 320 9.81 7.64 2.60
N SER A 321 9.10 8.74 2.42
CA SER A 321 8.73 9.66 3.51
C SER A 321 7.43 9.26 4.19
N ALA A 322 6.55 8.56 3.48
CA ALA A 322 5.44 7.79 4.02
C ALA A 322 5.92 6.51 4.74
N HIS A 323 7.19 6.48 5.17
CA HIS A 323 7.95 5.26 5.43
C HIS A 323 7.24 4.31 6.38
N PRO A 324 7.18 3.02 6.01
CA PRO A 324 6.75 1.98 6.90
C PRO A 324 7.69 1.76 8.08
N ASP A 325 8.95 2.24 8.13
CA ASP A 325 9.77 1.99 9.34
C ASP A 325 9.16 2.62 10.59
N GLY A 326 8.55 3.81 10.47
CA GLY A 326 7.81 4.43 11.57
C GLY A 326 6.58 3.61 11.96
N TRP A 327 5.84 3.10 10.97
CA TRP A 327 4.59 2.35 11.14
C TRP A 327 4.79 0.87 11.50
N ALA A 328 5.85 0.23 11.05
CA ALA A 328 6.31 -1.11 11.36
C ALA A 328 6.95 -1.12 12.76
N LEU A 329 7.66 -0.06 13.16
CA LEU A 329 8.04 0.13 14.56
C LEU A 329 6.80 0.34 15.44
N THR A 330 5.84 1.17 15.02
CA THR A 330 4.61 1.34 15.80
C THR A 330 3.75 0.08 15.81
N ALA A 331 3.67 -0.72 14.74
CA ALA A 331 2.97 -1.99 14.71
C ALA A 331 3.71 -3.03 15.56
N GLY A 332 5.03 -3.09 15.43
CA GLY A 332 5.92 -3.96 16.22
C GLY A 332 5.87 -3.69 17.71
N VAL A 333 5.57 -2.45 18.13
CA VAL A 333 5.33 -2.08 19.55
C VAL A 333 3.86 -2.18 19.93
N ALA A 334 2.93 -1.74 19.08
CA ALA A 334 1.51 -1.70 19.38
C ALA A 334 0.92 -3.10 19.51
N VAL A 335 1.33 -4.06 18.68
CA VAL A 335 0.86 -5.45 18.73
C VAL A 335 1.17 -6.11 20.09
N PRO A 336 2.43 -6.13 20.58
CA PRO A 336 2.73 -6.71 21.89
C PRO A 336 2.11 -5.91 23.04
N VAL A 337 2.09 -4.57 22.97
CA VAL A 337 1.44 -3.74 24.00
C VAL A 337 -0.06 -4.03 24.07
N THR A 338 -0.72 -4.24 22.93
CA THR A 338 -2.14 -4.61 22.86
C THR A 338 -2.39 -6.00 23.43
N GLY A 339 -1.52 -6.97 23.11
CA GLY A 339 -1.55 -8.31 23.70
C GLY A 339 -1.42 -8.28 25.22
N LEU A 340 -0.46 -7.51 25.75
CA LEU A 340 -0.28 -7.30 27.19
C LEU A 340 -1.49 -6.62 27.84
N GLY A 341 -2.06 -5.61 27.19
CA GLY A 341 -3.27 -4.92 27.67
C GLY A 341 -4.49 -5.84 27.74
N ALA A 342 -4.66 -6.71 26.75
CA ALA A 342 -5.72 -7.72 26.73
C ALA A 342 -5.56 -8.73 27.88
N LEU A 343 -4.33 -9.21 28.12
CA LEU A 343 -4.02 -10.10 29.24
C LEU A 343 -4.24 -9.41 30.60
N ALA A 344 -3.81 -8.16 30.75
CA ALA A 344 -4.03 -7.38 31.97
C ALA A 344 -5.52 -7.17 32.28
N CYS A 345 -6.36 -6.94 31.26
CA CYS A 345 -7.82 -6.90 31.42
C CYS A 345 -8.38 -8.22 31.93
N GLY A 346 -7.91 -9.36 31.41
CA GLY A 346 -8.32 -10.69 31.86
C GLY A 346 -7.91 -10.96 33.31
N VAL A 347 -6.65 -10.69 33.64
CA VAL A 347 -6.08 -10.93 34.98
C VAL A 347 -6.74 -10.05 36.04
N THR A 348 -6.96 -8.77 35.76
CA THR A 348 -7.63 -7.86 36.71
C THR A 348 -9.06 -8.33 37.03
N LEU A 349 -9.82 -8.77 36.02
CA LEU A 349 -11.16 -9.33 36.23
C LEU A 349 -11.14 -10.67 36.96
N TYR A 350 -10.12 -11.50 36.75
CA TYR A 350 -9.91 -12.73 37.52
C TYR A 350 -9.71 -12.43 39.01
N LEU A 351 -8.89 -11.42 39.33
CA LEU A 351 -8.65 -11.01 40.71
C LEU A 351 -9.93 -10.48 41.39
N TYR A 352 -10.75 -9.71 40.68
CA TYR A 352 -12.06 -9.25 41.18
C TYR A 352 -13.10 -10.38 41.33
N ALA A 353 -12.98 -11.45 40.54
CA ALA A 353 -13.89 -12.59 40.59
C ALA A 353 -13.52 -13.62 41.67
N ARG A 354 -12.34 -13.50 42.28
CA ARG A 354 -11.90 -14.41 43.35
C ARG A 354 -12.86 -14.26 44.54
N PRO A 355 -13.46 -15.34 45.04
CA PRO A 355 -14.29 -15.26 46.24
C PRO A 355 -13.42 -14.70 47.36
N TYR A 356 -13.82 -13.56 47.92
CA TYR A 356 -13.20 -13.05 49.14
C TYR A 356 -13.27 -14.19 50.16
N PRO A 357 -12.16 -14.55 50.82
CA PRO A 357 -12.22 -15.53 51.89
C PRO A 357 -13.31 -15.07 52.85
N PRO A 358 -14.27 -15.94 53.21
CA PRO A 358 -15.30 -15.56 54.16
C PRO A 358 -14.56 -14.99 55.37
N HIS A 359 -14.87 -13.74 55.74
CA HIS A 359 -14.40 -13.21 57.01
C HIS A 359 -14.79 -14.25 58.04
N PHE A 360 -13.79 -14.94 58.61
CA PHE A 360 -14.02 -15.80 59.76
C PHE A 360 -14.67 -14.88 60.78
N THR A 361 -15.99 -14.99 60.91
CA THR A 361 -16.71 -14.37 61.99
C THR A 361 -16.11 -14.99 63.23
N ARG A 362 -15.20 -14.25 63.86
CA ARG A 362 -14.58 -14.59 65.14
C ARG A 362 -15.75 -14.84 66.07
N ARG A 363 -16.11 -16.11 66.24
CA ARG A 363 -17.10 -16.54 67.22
C ARG A 363 -16.53 -16.05 68.53
N LYS A 364 -17.15 -15.00 69.08
CA LYS A 364 -16.90 -14.61 70.46
C LYS A 364 -17.52 -15.75 71.25
N ASP A 365 -16.69 -16.69 71.68
CA ASP A 365 -17.06 -17.59 72.75
C ASP A 365 -17.26 -16.69 73.98
N ALA A 366 -18.52 -16.31 74.19
CA ALA A 366 -19.00 -15.75 75.43
C ALA A 366 -19.50 -16.94 76.24
N ASP A 367 -18.73 -17.25 77.28
CA ASP A 367 -19.14 -17.80 78.58
C ASP A 367 -20.25 -18.86 78.63
N ALA A 368 -19.83 -20.09 78.99
CA ALA A 368 -20.54 -20.95 79.93
C ALA A 368 -19.53 -21.79 80.71
#